data_AF-A0A936CBC0-F1
#
_entry.id   AF-A0A936CBC0-F1
#
_cell.length_a   1.000
_cell.length_b   1.000
_cell.length_c   1.000
_cell.angle_alpha   90.00
_cell.angle_beta   90.00
_cell.angle_gamma   90.00
#
_symmetry.space_group_name_H-M   'P 1'
#
loop_
_entity.id
_entity.type
_entity.pdbx_description
1 polymer ?
#
loop_
_entity_poly.entity_id
_entity_poly.type
_entity_poly.pdbx_seq_one_letter_code
_entity_poly.pdbx_strand_id
1 'polypeptide(L)'
;MYGTIFVIEESPHDAKTMYVGTDDGNVQLTKDGGATWTNVTPPTAGDGLVNELEVSPHDPGTVYVAYRKDRVGDPAPYIYRSTDFGKTWTMLVSGLRAGEPVRVVREDPERKGLMYAGTETAVYLSYDGGARWQLFSGNLPVVPVTDLEVRHGDLIASTEGRAFWILDDLSVIRQHADSLATATAHLYKPRTALLVGGGGGFGGGAGANMVGRNPRSGAVVNYRLATAPDSATTVRLEFLDSKGAVVRSYSNKEGNGPARLAPKAGVNTFALGPAPPGADDVAGGAPLWRPGGRCTRPAGDVQRAADGGDHDAHAVVRGEAGSAARDADAAAGGAGFGGQPARDAHW
;
A
#
# COMPACT_ATOMS: atom_id res chain seq x y z
N MET A 1 29.99 28.48 9.86
CA MET A 1 28.93 27.54 10.28
C MET A 1 29.12 26.30 9.43
N TYR A 2 29.27 25.13 10.03
CA TYR A 2 29.39 23.87 9.27
C TYR A 2 27.99 23.27 9.18
N GLY A 3 27.50 23.02 7.97
CA GLY A 3 26.24 22.30 7.75
C GLY A 3 26.46 20.80 7.97
N THR A 4 25.45 20.13 8.51
CA THR A 4 25.44 18.69 8.77
C THR A 4 24.70 17.99 7.64
N ILE A 5 25.28 16.92 7.10
CA ILE A 5 24.54 15.99 6.24
C ILE A 5 23.49 15.30 7.10
N PHE A 6 22.22 15.52 6.77
CA PHE A 6 21.08 15.02 7.54
C PHE A 6 20.51 13.73 6.95
N VAL A 7 20.43 13.67 5.62
CA VAL A 7 19.92 12.52 4.86
C VAL A 7 20.81 12.25 3.66
N ILE A 8 20.96 10.97 3.32
CA ILE A 8 21.62 10.50 2.11
C ILE A 8 20.71 9.46 1.47
N GLU A 9 20.51 9.56 0.17
CA GLU A 9 19.67 8.63 -0.60
C GLU A 9 20.41 8.18 -1.85
N GLU A 10 20.58 6.86 -2.00
CA GLU A 10 21.17 6.23 -3.19
C GLU A 10 20.09 5.99 -4.24
N SER A 11 20.40 6.22 -5.51
CA SER A 11 19.47 5.89 -6.57
C SER A 11 19.31 4.36 -6.69
N PRO A 12 18.08 3.82 -6.68
CA PRO A 12 17.88 2.39 -6.95
C PRO A 12 18.23 1.99 -8.40
N HIS A 13 18.51 2.97 -9.27
CA HIS A 13 18.81 2.77 -10.69
C HIS A 13 20.31 2.79 -11.01
N ASP A 14 21.13 3.42 -10.18
CA ASP A 14 22.57 3.56 -10.40
C ASP A 14 23.31 3.82 -9.07
N ALA A 15 24.16 2.88 -8.66
CA ALA A 15 24.92 2.97 -7.42
C ALA A 15 25.93 4.12 -7.36
N LYS A 16 26.21 4.78 -8.50
CA LYS A 16 27.04 5.99 -8.54
C LYS A 16 26.26 7.29 -8.36
N THR A 17 24.93 7.21 -8.45
CA THR A 17 24.04 8.35 -8.32
C THR A 17 23.47 8.41 -6.90
N MET A 18 23.78 9.48 -6.18
CA MET A 18 23.30 9.70 -4.81
C MET A 18 22.91 11.16 -4.60
N TYR A 19 21.93 11.37 -3.73
CA TYR A 19 21.52 12.68 -3.25
C TYR A 19 21.85 12.82 -1.77
N VAL A 20 22.18 14.04 -1.35
CA VAL A 20 22.43 14.39 0.04
C VAL A 20 21.64 15.63 0.40
N GLY A 21 20.99 15.59 1.56
CA GLY A 21 20.26 16.70 2.15
C GLY A 21 20.94 17.18 3.43
N THR A 22 20.97 18.48 3.66
CA THR A 22 21.62 19.08 4.83
C THR A 22 20.64 19.80 5.77
N ASP A 23 21.12 20.08 6.98
CA ASP A 23 20.38 20.83 8.01
C ASP A 23 20.27 22.34 7.77
N ASP A 24 20.96 22.85 6.74
CA ASP A 24 20.86 24.22 6.23
C ASP A 24 20.12 24.32 4.89
N GLY A 25 19.51 23.22 4.43
CA GLY A 25 18.55 23.25 3.32
C GLY A 25 19.11 22.92 1.95
N ASN A 26 20.39 22.57 1.85
CA ASN A 26 21.00 22.22 0.58
C ASN A 26 20.67 20.79 0.16
N VAL A 27 20.35 20.63 -1.13
CA VAL A 27 20.28 19.35 -1.83
C VAL A 27 21.48 19.25 -2.77
N GLN A 28 22.30 18.23 -2.57
CA GLN A 28 23.50 17.94 -3.36
C GLN A 28 23.29 16.64 -4.14
N LEU A 29 23.81 16.58 -5.36
CA LEU A 29 23.76 15.41 -6.23
C LEU A 29 25.17 15.02 -6.69
N THR A 30 25.48 13.72 -6.61
CA THR A 30 26.61 13.11 -7.31
C THR A 30 26.12 12.09 -8.34
N LYS A 31 26.88 11.91 -9.41
CA LYS A 31 26.66 10.88 -10.45
C LYS A 31 27.91 10.03 -10.71
N ASP A 32 28.95 10.21 -9.91
CA ASP A 32 30.26 9.58 -10.08
C ASP A 32 30.73 8.88 -8.80
N GLY A 33 29.80 8.47 -7.93
CA GLY A 33 30.12 7.78 -6.68
C GLY A 33 30.73 8.70 -5.62
N GLY A 34 30.40 9.98 -5.65
CA GLY A 34 30.82 10.98 -4.67
C GLY A 34 32.15 11.67 -4.97
N ALA A 35 32.73 11.51 -6.17
CA ALA A 35 33.94 12.20 -6.57
C ALA A 35 33.67 13.70 -6.85
N THR A 36 32.51 14.02 -7.43
CA THR A 36 32.01 15.38 -7.60
C THR A 36 30.56 15.53 -7.15
N TRP A 37 30.24 16.71 -6.64
CA TRP A 37 28.90 17.06 -6.12
C TRP A 37 28.43 18.37 -6.75
N THR A 38 27.15 18.41 -7.13
CA THR A 38 26.48 19.59 -7.68
C THR A 38 25.33 19.99 -6.78
N ASN A 39 25.27 21.26 -6.40
CA ASN A 39 24.13 21.80 -5.66
C ASN A 39 22.91 21.89 -6.61
N VAL A 40 21.86 21.17 -6.28
CA VAL A 40 20.60 21.09 -7.03
C VAL A 40 19.41 21.55 -6.19
N THR A 41 19.66 22.36 -5.16
CA THR A 41 18.63 22.87 -4.24
C THR A 41 17.51 23.60 -4.99
N PRO A 42 16.23 23.38 -4.65
CA PRO A 42 15.14 24.17 -5.20
C PRO A 42 15.39 25.66 -4.97
N PRO A 43 15.41 26.52 -6.00
CA PRO A 43 15.73 27.94 -5.84
C PRO A 43 14.79 28.70 -4.89
N THR A 44 13.58 28.19 -4.70
CA THR A 44 12.55 28.77 -3.84
C THR A 44 12.55 28.24 -2.41
N ALA A 45 13.41 27.25 -2.08
CA ALA A 45 13.39 26.62 -0.76
C ALA A 45 13.77 27.61 0.36
N GLY A 46 14.83 28.41 0.13
CA GLY A 46 15.45 29.23 1.16
C GLY A 46 15.98 28.39 2.32
N ASP A 47 16.28 29.02 3.45
CA ASP A 47 16.79 28.31 4.64
C ASP A 47 15.75 27.31 5.19
N GLY A 48 16.24 26.15 5.64
CA GLY A 48 15.41 25.08 6.18
C GLY A 48 16.20 23.79 6.36
N LEU A 49 15.49 22.68 6.46
CA LEU A 49 16.01 21.34 6.67
C LEU A 49 15.52 20.44 5.53
N VAL A 50 16.45 19.79 4.84
CA VAL A 50 16.13 18.64 4.00
C VAL A 50 15.90 17.45 4.93
N ASN A 51 14.64 17.16 5.25
CA ASN A 51 14.31 16.15 6.25
C ASN A 51 14.43 14.74 5.67
N GLU A 52 13.92 14.56 4.46
CA GLU A 52 13.90 13.27 3.77
C GLU A 52 14.05 13.45 2.26
N LEU A 53 14.71 12.48 1.62
CA LEU A 53 14.85 12.38 0.18
C LEU A 53 14.27 11.05 -0.29
N GLU A 54 13.65 11.07 -1.47
CA GLU A 54 13.12 9.87 -2.12
C GLU A 54 13.46 9.92 -3.60
N VAL A 55 14.25 8.98 -4.09
CA VAL A 55 14.45 8.79 -5.53
C VAL A 55 13.36 7.87 -6.04
N SER A 56 12.67 8.29 -7.12
CA SER A 56 11.58 7.50 -7.68
C SER A 56 12.06 6.09 -8.03
N PRO A 57 11.37 5.02 -7.58
CA PRO A 57 11.67 3.66 -8.01
C PRO A 57 11.31 3.43 -9.49
N HIS A 58 10.54 4.33 -10.11
CA HIS A 58 10.08 4.22 -11.49
C HIS A 58 10.90 5.05 -12.48
N ASP A 59 11.44 6.19 -12.05
CA ASP A 59 12.14 7.13 -12.93
C ASP A 59 13.49 7.60 -12.33
N PRO A 60 14.64 7.29 -12.96
CA PRO A 60 15.96 7.64 -12.41
C PRO A 60 16.22 9.14 -12.27
N GLY A 61 15.53 9.96 -13.07
CA GLY A 61 15.65 11.43 -13.03
C GLY A 61 14.76 12.10 -11.99
N THR A 62 13.87 11.35 -11.33
CA THR A 62 12.86 11.88 -10.43
C THR A 62 13.30 11.76 -8.97
N VAL A 63 13.28 12.88 -8.26
CA VAL A 63 13.58 12.95 -6.83
C VAL A 63 12.55 13.83 -6.13
N TYR A 64 12.14 13.40 -4.94
CA TYR A 64 11.26 14.12 -4.05
C TYR A 64 12.00 14.52 -2.78
N VAL A 65 11.61 15.66 -2.22
CA VAL A 65 12.22 16.23 -1.02
C VAL A 65 11.10 16.59 -0.05
N ALA A 66 11.08 15.98 1.13
CA ALA A 66 10.33 16.50 2.26
C ALA A 66 11.18 17.58 2.94
N TYR A 67 10.71 18.83 2.86
CA TYR A 67 11.47 19.99 3.31
C TYR A 67 10.77 20.62 4.51
N ARG A 68 11.57 21.07 5.48
CA ARG A 68 11.07 21.61 6.74
C ARG A 68 11.62 22.99 6.99
N LYS A 69 10.73 23.92 7.32
CA LYS A 69 11.10 25.31 7.65
C LYS A 69 10.61 25.74 9.02
N ASP A 70 10.08 24.81 9.81
CA ASP A 70 9.57 25.08 11.15
C ASP A 70 10.70 25.50 12.11
N ARG A 71 11.93 25.02 11.88
CA ARG A 71 13.12 25.48 12.61
C ARG A 71 13.46 26.95 12.38
N VAL A 72 13.01 27.53 11.26
CA VAL A 72 13.14 28.96 10.94
C VAL A 72 11.81 29.71 11.11
N GLY A 73 10.84 29.12 11.82
CA GLY A 73 9.58 29.75 12.18
C GLY A 73 8.46 29.64 11.12
N ASP A 74 8.63 28.80 10.09
CA ASP A 74 7.65 28.59 9.04
C ASP A 74 7.12 27.14 9.05
N PRO A 75 5.92 26.89 9.62
CA PRO A 75 5.37 25.54 9.76
C PRO A 75 4.62 25.06 8.50
N ALA A 76 4.68 25.77 7.37
CA ALA A 76 3.99 25.33 6.17
C ALA A 76 4.52 23.97 5.65
N PRO A 77 3.67 23.15 5.01
CA PRO A 77 4.12 21.92 4.36
C PRO A 77 4.99 22.27 3.14
N TYR A 78 6.09 21.54 2.95
CA TYR A 78 6.90 21.63 1.74
C TYR A 78 7.28 20.24 1.24
N ILE A 79 6.82 19.94 0.02
CA ILE A 79 7.29 18.79 -0.77
C ILE A 79 7.74 19.35 -2.11
N TYR A 80 9.00 19.09 -2.47
CA TYR A 80 9.53 19.45 -3.79
C TYR A 80 9.72 18.19 -4.63
N ARG A 81 9.44 18.29 -5.92
CA ARG A 81 9.75 17.25 -6.92
C ARG A 81 10.57 17.82 -8.05
N SER A 82 11.59 17.10 -8.44
CA SER A 82 12.27 17.27 -9.72
C SER A 82 12.11 16.00 -10.55
N THR A 83 12.08 16.13 -11.88
CA THR A 83 12.07 15.01 -12.84
C THR A 83 13.28 15.05 -13.78
N ASP A 84 14.26 15.90 -13.49
CA ASP A 84 15.42 16.17 -14.34
C ASP A 84 16.74 16.23 -13.55
N PHE A 85 16.84 15.42 -12.49
CA PHE A 85 17.98 15.36 -11.57
C PHE A 85 18.22 16.68 -10.81
N GLY A 86 17.16 17.36 -10.43
CA GLY A 86 17.20 18.57 -9.60
C GLY A 86 17.50 19.87 -10.36
N LYS A 87 17.40 19.89 -11.70
CA LYS A 87 17.57 21.13 -12.47
C LYS A 87 16.35 22.03 -12.36
N THR A 88 15.16 21.44 -12.35
CA THR A 88 13.89 22.13 -12.15
C THR A 88 13.07 21.45 -11.06
N TRP A 89 12.29 22.26 -10.35
CA TRP A 89 11.53 21.82 -9.18
C TRP A 89 10.09 22.31 -9.23
N THR A 90 9.17 21.46 -8.78
CA THR A 90 7.74 21.75 -8.60
C THR A 90 7.35 21.49 -7.15
N MET A 91 6.56 22.37 -6.55
CA MET A 91 6.04 22.19 -5.20
C MET A 91 4.74 21.37 -5.22
N LEU A 92 4.63 20.38 -4.34
CA LEU A 92 3.57 19.38 -4.30
C LEU A 92 2.81 19.42 -2.97
N VAL A 93 2.11 20.52 -2.69
CA VAL A 93 1.47 20.75 -1.37
C VAL A 93 -0.06 20.86 -1.42
N SER A 94 -0.64 20.77 -2.62
CA SER A 94 -2.08 20.87 -2.82
C SER A 94 -2.83 19.76 -2.07
N GLY A 95 -3.77 20.13 -1.19
CA GLY A 95 -4.55 19.18 -0.39
C GLY A 95 -3.94 18.85 0.98
N LEU A 96 -2.69 19.23 1.24
CA LEU A 96 -2.11 19.19 2.58
C LEU A 96 -2.69 20.33 3.43
N ARG A 97 -2.73 20.13 4.76
CA ARG A 97 -3.19 21.17 5.68
C ARG A 97 -2.11 22.24 5.82
N ALA A 98 -2.54 23.50 5.92
CA ALA A 98 -1.64 24.60 6.22
C ALA A 98 -1.11 24.48 7.66
N GLY A 99 0.15 24.85 7.87
CA GLY A 99 0.79 24.83 9.19
C GLY A 99 1.15 23.44 9.71
N GLU A 100 1.16 22.41 8.85
CA GLU A 100 1.63 21.06 9.19
C GLU A 100 2.89 20.72 8.37
N PRO A 101 4.09 20.75 8.98
CA PRO A 101 5.32 20.33 8.32
C PRO A 101 5.24 18.88 7.84
N VAL A 102 5.79 18.63 6.65
CA VAL A 102 5.95 17.28 6.10
C VAL A 102 7.30 16.73 6.55
N ARG A 103 7.32 15.50 7.04
CA ARG A 103 8.54 14.82 7.48
C ARG A 103 9.03 13.83 6.43
N VAL A 104 8.13 13.09 5.81
CA VAL A 104 8.48 12.03 4.86
C VAL A 104 7.56 12.06 3.66
N VAL A 105 8.12 11.72 2.50
CA VAL A 105 7.38 11.45 1.27
C VAL A 105 7.96 10.17 0.65
N ARG A 106 7.10 9.25 0.22
CA ARG A 106 7.48 8.00 -0.46
C ARG A 106 6.66 7.80 -1.72
N GLU A 107 7.27 7.23 -2.76
CA GLU A 107 6.54 6.74 -3.92
C GLU A 107 6.32 5.23 -3.80
N ASP A 108 5.13 4.76 -4.16
CA ASP A 108 4.85 3.33 -4.12
C ASP A 108 5.70 2.60 -5.17
N PRO A 109 6.45 1.54 -4.80
CA PRO A 109 7.35 0.85 -5.72
C PRO A 109 6.64 0.01 -6.79
N GLU A 110 5.34 -0.28 -6.64
CA GLU A 110 4.58 -1.09 -7.61
C GLU A 110 3.64 -0.27 -8.48
N ARG A 111 3.13 0.86 -7.98
CA ARG A 111 2.23 1.77 -8.69
C ARG A 111 2.82 3.16 -8.80
N LYS A 112 3.35 3.47 -9.99
CA LYS A 112 3.79 4.82 -10.34
C LYS A 112 2.70 5.86 -10.09
N GLY A 113 3.07 6.98 -9.48
CA GLY A 113 2.15 8.08 -9.16
C GLY A 113 1.28 7.86 -7.91
N LEU A 114 1.30 6.68 -7.30
CA LEU A 114 0.78 6.50 -5.95
C LEU A 114 1.86 6.95 -4.96
N MET A 115 1.53 7.90 -4.09
CA MET A 115 2.47 8.49 -3.14
C MET A 115 1.89 8.56 -1.74
N TYR A 116 2.79 8.55 -0.76
CA TYR A 116 2.47 8.66 0.66
C TYR A 116 3.25 9.83 1.27
N ALA A 117 2.62 10.59 2.16
CA ALA A 117 3.30 11.63 2.92
C ALA A 117 2.94 11.55 4.40
N GLY A 118 3.94 11.68 5.27
CA GLY A 118 3.79 11.76 6.72
C GLY A 118 4.04 13.18 7.20
N THR A 119 3.13 13.72 8.02
CA THR A 119 3.23 15.05 8.62
C THR A 119 3.37 14.96 10.15
N GLU A 120 3.44 16.12 10.82
CA GLU A 120 3.39 16.20 12.29
C GLU A 120 2.11 15.61 12.91
N THR A 121 1.05 15.37 12.14
CA THR A 121 -0.28 15.02 12.69
C THR A 121 -1.01 13.93 11.93
N ALA A 122 -0.57 13.55 10.71
CA ALA A 122 -1.35 12.73 9.82
C ALA A 122 -0.51 12.01 8.74
N VAL A 123 -1.15 11.02 8.10
CA VAL A 123 -0.68 10.43 6.84
C VAL A 123 -1.59 10.90 5.71
N TYR A 124 -1.01 11.17 4.55
CA TYR A 124 -1.68 11.57 3.33
C TYR A 124 -1.33 10.61 2.20
N LEU A 125 -2.22 10.54 1.21
CA LEU A 125 -2.07 9.74 0.01
C LEU A 125 -2.37 10.59 -1.24
N SER A 126 -1.64 10.34 -2.32
CA SER A 126 -1.89 10.93 -3.64
C SER A 126 -1.89 9.82 -4.69
N TYR A 127 -2.78 9.92 -5.68
CA TYR A 127 -2.86 9.00 -6.83
C TYR A 127 -2.33 9.62 -8.14
N ASP A 128 -1.85 10.86 -8.07
CA ASP A 128 -1.48 11.71 -9.22
C ASP A 128 -0.06 12.27 -9.10
N GLY A 129 0.85 11.51 -8.49
CA GLY A 129 2.26 11.86 -8.36
C GLY A 129 2.50 13.09 -7.48
N GLY A 130 1.66 13.27 -6.46
CA GLY A 130 1.70 14.36 -5.49
C GLY A 130 1.06 15.66 -5.97
N ALA A 131 0.40 15.68 -7.12
CA ALA A 131 -0.30 16.88 -7.61
C ALA A 131 -1.48 17.25 -6.69
N ARG A 132 -2.13 16.26 -6.06
CA ARG A 132 -3.14 16.46 -5.02
C ARG A 132 -3.08 15.37 -3.94
N TRP A 133 -3.00 15.82 -2.69
CA TRP A 133 -2.98 14.98 -1.51
C TRP A 133 -4.35 14.86 -0.85
N GLN A 134 -4.59 13.72 -0.25
CA GLN A 134 -5.82 13.38 0.46
C GLN A 134 -5.49 12.81 1.84
N LEU A 135 -6.20 13.25 2.87
CA LEU A 135 -6.00 12.77 4.24
C LEU A 135 -6.30 11.26 4.33
N PHE A 136 -5.36 10.50 4.88
CA PHE A 136 -5.38 9.05 4.94
C PHE A 136 -4.91 8.50 6.31
N SER A 137 -5.30 9.15 7.40
CA SER A 137 -4.90 8.72 8.74
C SER A 137 -5.74 7.58 9.33
N GLY A 138 -6.92 7.26 8.81
CA GLY A 138 -7.77 6.18 9.37
C GLY A 138 -7.98 6.31 10.90
N ASN A 139 -7.61 5.27 11.64
CA ASN A 139 -7.56 5.19 13.11
C ASN A 139 -6.20 5.57 13.73
N LEU A 140 -5.22 5.99 12.93
CA LEU A 140 -3.93 6.48 13.43
C LEU A 140 -4.18 7.70 14.32
N PRO A 141 -3.62 7.73 15.55
CA PRO A 141 -3.73 8.89 16.42
C PRO A 141 -3.04 10.10 15.79
N VAL A 142 -3.39 11.30 16.27
CA VAL A 142 -2.66 12.53 15.92
C VAL A 142 -1.27 12.45 16.54
N VAL A 143 -0.27 12.10 15.73
CA VAL A 143 1.15 12.02 16.10
C VAL A 143 2.05 12.34 14.92
N PRO A 144 3.29 12.79 15.17
CA PRO A 144 4.28 12.95 14.12
C PRO A 144 4.61 11.61 13.48
N VAL A 145 4.47 11.54 12.16
CA VAL A 145 4.89 10.41 11.34
C VAL A 145 6.30 10.70 10.89
N THR A 146 7.27 10.01 11.48
CA THR A 146 8.69 10.28 11.27
C THR A 146 9.22 9.70 9.99
N ASP A 147 8.72 8.53 9.60
CA ASP A 147 9.11 7.82 8.38
C ASP A 147 7.98 6.91 7.91
N LEU A 148 7.94 6.64 6.62
CA LEU A 148 7.02 5.73 5.94
C LEU A 148 7.83 4.80 5.08
N GLU A 149 7.42 3.54 5.00
CA GLU A 149 8.12 2.54 4.21
C GLU A 149 7.17 1.48 3.65
N VAL A 150 7.30 1.18 2.36
CA VAL A 150 6.51 0.14 1.71
C VAL A 150 7.30 -1.16 1.64
N ARG A 151 6.82 -2.22 2.29
CA ARG A 151 7.46 -3.54 2.28
C ARG A 151 6.45 -4.65 2.13
N HIS A 152 6.70 -5.56 1.19
CA HIS A 152 5.86 -6.75 0.94
C HIS A 152 4.37 -6.46 0.72
N GLY A 153 4.06 -5.27 0.17
CA GLY A 153 2.70 -4.82 -0.06
C GLY A 153 2.01 -4.24 1.17
N ASP A 154 2.73 -3.97 2.25
CA ASP A 154 2.24 -3.30 3.46
C ASP A 154 2.91 -1.92 3.59
N LEU A 155 2.20 -0.96 4.19
CA LEU A 155 2.76 0.37 4.49
C LEU A 155 3.04 0.48 5.99
N ILE A 156 4.30 0.67 6.31
CA ILE A 156 4.80 0.80 7.67
C ILE A 156 4.97 2.29 7.97
N ALA A 157 4.39 2.76 9.08
CA ALA A 157 4.55 4.12 9.55
C ALA A 157 5.28 4.14 10.89
N SER A 158 6.42 4.83 10.97
CA SER A 158 7.07 5.11 12.25
C SER A 158 6.50 6.39 12.84
N THR A 159 6.27 6.39 14.16
CA THR A 159 5.69 7.55 14.85
C THR A 159 6.54 7.98 16.03
N GLU A 160 6.50 9.29 16.32
CA GLU A 160 7.15 9.83 17.50
C GLU A 160 6.31 9.51 18.75
N GLY A 161 6.83 8.61 19.60
CA GLY A 161 6.24 8.27 20.90
C GLY A 161 5.11 7.23 20.88
N ARG A 162 4.75 6.64 19.74
CA ARG A 162 3.69 5.60 19.64
C ARG A 162 4.04 4.39 18.78
N ALA A 163 5.31 3.99 18.79
CA ALA A 163 5.85 2.84 18.05
C ALA A 163 5.62 2.95 16.52
N PHE A 164 5.74 1.84 15.79
CA PHE A 164 5.38 1.78 14.38
C PHE A 164 4.00 1.14 14.18
N TRP A 165 3.31 1.55 13.13
CA TRP A 165 2.00 1.09 12.70
C TRP A 165 2.13 0.41 11.34
N ILE A 166 1.31 -0.59 11.06
CA ILE A 166 1.34 -1.31 9.78
C ILE A 166 -0.05 -1.30 9.20
N LEU A 167 -0.20 -0.62 8.06
CA LEU A 167 -1.36 -0.83 7.21
C LEU A 167 -1.11 -2.07 6.36
N ASP A 168 -1.77 -3.16 6.75
CA ASP A 168 -1.74 -4.41 6.02
C ASP A 168 -2.43 -4.25 4.65
N ASP A 169 -1.81 -4.81 3.61
CA ASP A 169 -2.39 -5.02 2.29
C ASP A 169 -2.79 -3.74 1.54
N LEU A 170 -1.81 -3.13 0.88
CA LEU A 170 -1.96 -2.02 -0.06
C LEU A 170 -2.69 -2.40 -1.35
N SER A 171 -3.06 -3.67 -1.59
CA SER A 171 -3.68 -4.08 -2.86
C SER A 171 -4.96 -3.30 -3.17
N VAL A 172 -5.76 -2.96 -2.16
CA VAL A 172 -6.99 -2.17 -2.31
C VAL A 172 -6.68 -0.75 -2.75
N ILE A 173 -5.64 -0.14 -2.18
CA ILE A 173 -5.20 1.22 -2.49
C ILE A 173 -4.60 1.24 -3.90
N ARG A 174 -3.70 0.31 -4.20
CA ARG A 174 -3.05 0.20 -5.51
C ARG A 174 -4.03 -0.07 -6.65
N GLN A 175 -5.14 -0.75 -6.39
CA GLN A 175 -6.17 -1.00 -7.41
C GLN A 175 -7.24 0.10 -7.50
N HIS A 176 -7.10 1.21 -6.76
CA HIS A 176 -8.01 2.33 -6.89
C HIS A 176 -8.01 2.88 -8.32
N ALA A 177 -9.19 2.95 -8.93
CA ALA A 177 -9.43 3.54 -10.24
C ALA A 177 -10.76 4.31 -10.23
N ASP A 178 -10.85 5.38 -11.00
CA ASP A 178 -12.06 6.20 -11.08
C ASP A 178 -13.29 5.39 -11.54
N SER A 179 -13.08 4.39 -12.39
CA SER A 179 -14.12 3.45 -12.84
C SER A 179 -14.78 2.68 -11.69
N LEU A 180 -14.13 2.58 -10.53
CA LEU A 180 -14.72 1.97 -9.35
C LEU A 180 -15.83 2.83 -8.76
N ALA A 181 -15.81 4.16 -8.92
CA ALA A 181 -16.81 5.05 -8.32
C ALA A 181 -18.23 4.70 -8.78
N THR A 182 -18.38 4.29 -10.04
CA THR A 182 -19.67 3.94 -10.67
C THR A 182 -20.01 2.45 -10.62
N ALA A 183 -19.06 1.58 -10.26
CA ALA A 183 -19.29 0.14 -10.17
C ALA A 183 -20.18 -0.22 -8.97
N THR A 184 -21.23 -1.02 -9.21
CA THR A 184 -22.14 -1.53 -8.17
C THR A 184 -21.41 -2.46 -7.19
N ALA A 185 -20.49 -3.28 -7.70
CA ALA A 185 -19.59 -4.12 -6.94
C ALA A 185 -18.21 -4.20 -7.60
N HIS A 186 -17.17 -4.41 -6.79
CA HIS A 186 -15.83 -4.66 -7.28
C HIS A 186 -15.11 -5.67 -6.39
N LEU A 187 -14.50 -6.67 -7.00
CA LEU A 187 -13.62 -7.63 -6.33
C LEU A 187 -12.17 -7.23 -6.60
N TYR A 188 -11.42 -6.89 -5.56
CA TYR A 188 -10.01 -6.57 -5.70
C TYR A 188 -9.22 -7.85 -5.93
N LYS A 189 -8.19 -7.78 -6.78
CA LYS A 189 -7.22 -8.85 -6.94
C LYS A 189 -6.52 -9.05 -5.59
N PRO A 190 -6.67 -10.22 -4.94
CA PRO A 190 -6.04 -10.48 -3.66
C PRO A 190 -4.52 -10.58 -3.86
N ARG A 191 -3.76 -10.21 -2.84
CA ARG A 191 -2.34 -10.51 -2.81
C ARG A 191 -2.14 -12.02 -2.71
N THR A 192 -0.96 -12.48 -3.13
CA THR A 192 -0.56 -13.87 -2.95
C THR A 192 -0.63 -14.26 -1.47
N ALA A 193 -1.51 -15.20 -1.15
CA ALA A 193 -1.66 -15.69 0.20
C ALA A 193 -0.46 -16.54 0.63
N LEU A 194 0.07 -16.26 1.82
CA LEU A 194 1.11 -17.06 2.45
C LEU A 194 0.47 -18.00 3.47
N LEU A 195 0.72 -19.30 3.32
CA LEU A 195 0.41 -20.27 4.36
C LEU A 195 1.52 -20.21 5.42
N VAL A 196 1.37 -19.30 6.37
CA VAL A 196 2.28 -19.20 7.51
C VAL A 196 1.81 -20.18 8.58
N GLY A 197 2.62 -21.18 8.89
CA GLY A 197 2.39 -22.05 10.03
C GLY A 197 2.48 -21.23 11.31
N GLY A 198 1.41 -21.16 12.09
CA GLY A 198 1.40 -20.49 13.38
C GLY A 198 2.34 -21.19 14.35
N GLY A 199 3.57 -20.69 14.49
CA GLY A 199 4.47 -21.09 15.56
C GLY A 199 3.98 -20.46 16.85
N GLY A 200 3.45 -21.27 17.77
CA GLY A 200 3.23 -20.84 19.14
C GLY A 200 4.54 -20.32 19.70
N GLY A 201 4.61 -19.02 19.97
CA GLY A 201 5.75 -18.43 20.65
C GLY A 201 6.04 -19.19 21.95
N PHE A 202 7.31 -19.38 22.26
CA PHE A 202 7.76 -19.98 23.52
C PHE A 202 7.05 -19.28 24.68
N GLY A 203 6.34 -20.07 25.48
CA GLY A 203 5.45 -19.58 26.52
C GLY A 203 6.13 -18.63 27.49
N GLY A 204 5.43 -17.53 27.78
CA GLY A 204 5.67 -16.66 28.92
C GLY A 204 4.36 -16.00 29.27
N GLY A 205 3.63 -16.58 30.22
CA GLY A 205 2.40 -15.99 30.75
C GLY A 205 2.70 -14.65 31.41
N ALA A 206 2.52 -13.56 30.66
CA ALA A 206 2.36 -12.20 31.17
C ALA A 206 1.87 -11.30 30.03
N GLY A 207 0.61 -10.83 30.13
CA GLY A 207 0.13 -9.65 29.41
C GLY A 207 -0.10 -9.78 27.89
N ALA A 208 -1.17 -10.44 27.47
CA ALA A 208 -1.64 -10.51 26.07
C ALA A 208 -2.05 -9.14 25.44
N ASN A 209 -1.72 -8.02 26.09
CA ASN A 209 -2.12 -6.67 25.70
C ASN A 209 -0.98 -5.85 25.06
N MET A 210 0.23 -6.39 24.91
CA MET A 210 1.39 -5.69 24.34
C MET A 210 1.94 -6.33 23.06
N VAL A 211 1.22 -7.29 22.48
CA VAL A 211 1.60 -7.93 21.21
C VAL A 211 0.73 -7.39 20.08
N GLY A 212 1.38 -6.91 19.02
CA GLY A 212 0.72 -6.53 17.77
C GLY A 212 -0.08 -7.71 17.21
N ARG A 213 -1.21 -7.43 16.56
CA ARG A 213 -2.00 -8.47 15.93
C ARG A 213 -1.31 -8.86 14.63
N ASN A 214 -0.98 -10.14 14.50
CA ASN A 214 -0.48 -10.66 13.24
C ASN A 214 -1.57 -10.55 12.16
N PRO A 215 -1.17 -10.42 10.87
CA PRO A 215 -2.11 -10.44 9.77
C PRO A 215 -2.92 -11.74 9.78
N ARG A 216 -4.14 -11.68 9.23
CA ARG A 216 -5.04 -12.83 9.19
C ARG A 216 -4.39 -13.98 8.41
N SER A 217 -4.46 -15.19 8.97
CA SER A 217 -3.97 -16.39 8.29
C SER A 217 -4.85 -16.73 7.09
N GLY A 218 -4.22 -17.18 6.00
CA GLY A 218 -4.90 -17.60 4.78
C GLY A 218 -5.02 -16.50 3.72
N ALA A 219 -5.94 -16.69 2.77
CA ALA A 219 -6.15 -15.73 1.68
C ALA A 219 -7.11 -14.63 2.12
N VAL A 220 -6.62 -13.39 2.11
CA VAL A 220 -7.46 -12.21 2.38
C VAL A 220 -8.02 -11.72 1.05
N VAL A 221 -9.33 -11.61 0.98
CA VAL A 221 -10.07 -11.14 -0.18
C VAL A 221 -10.80 -9.86 0.20
N ASN A 222 -10.56 -8.80 -0.57
CA ASN A 222 -11.22 -7.53 -0.40
C ASN A 222 -12.24 -7.33 -1.53
N TYR A 223 -13.42 -6.82 -1.22
CA TYR A 223 -14.43 -6.44 -2.21
C TYR A 223 -15.17 -5.17 -1.77
N ARG A 224 -15.64 -4.38 -2.73
CA ARG A 224 -16.42 -3.17 -2.49
C ARG A 224 -17.84 -3.34 -3.01
N LEU A 225 -18.81 -2.86 -2.25
CA LEU A 225 -20.20 -2.69 -2.69
C LEU A 225 -20.56 -1.21 -2.65
N ALA A 226 -21.23 -0.70 -3.68
CA ALA A 226 -21.65 0.70 -3.75
C ALA A 226 -22.68 1.03 -2.66
N THR A 227 -23.62 0.11 -2.42
CA THR A 227 -24.67 0.23 -1.41
C THR A 227 -24.69 -1.01 -0.53
N ALA A 228 -25.31 -0.88 0.65
CA ALA A 228 -25.54 -2.04 1.51
C ALA A 228 -26.59 -2.93 0.81
N PRO A 229 -26.36 -4.25 0.70
CA PRO A 229 -27.35 -5.14 0.11
C PRO A 229 -28.61 -5.17 0.97
N ASP A 230 -29.76 -5.11 0.33
CA ASP A 230 -31.05 -5.28 1.00
C ASP A 230 -31.30 -6.76 1.38
N SER A 231 -32.44 -7.05 2.01
CA SER A 231 -32.80 -8.43 2.39
C SER A 231 -33.05 -9.35 1.18
N ALA A 232 -33.29 -8.79 0.00
CA ALA A 232 -33.54 -9.52 -1.24
C ALA A 232 -32.24 -9.83 -2.02
N THR A 233 -31.20 -9.02 -1.86
CA THR A 233 -29.93 -9.14 -2.58
C THR A 233 -29.08 -10.28 -2.02
N THR A 234 -28.60 -11.18 -2.89
CA THR A 234 -27.62 -12.21 -2.52
C THR A 234 -26.22 -11.78 -2.93
N VAL A 235 -25.30 -11.76 -1.97
CA VAL A 235 -23.87 -11.55 -2.22
C VAL A 235 -23.17 -12.88 -2.04
N ARG A 236 -22.47 -13.34 -3.08
CA ARG A 236 -21.74 -14.61 -3.08
C ARG A 236 -20.27 -14.40 -3.45
N LEU A 237 -19.37 -14.99 -2.65
CA LEU A 237 -17.94 -15.12 -2.93
C LEU A 237 -17.63 -16.57 -3.28
N GLU A 238 -17.14 -16.80 -4.49
CA GLU A 238 -16.75 -18.13 -4.98
C GLU A 238 -15.23 -18.22 -5.15
N PHE A 239 -14.65 -19.34 -4.72
CA PHE A 239 -13.25 -19.67 -4.85
C PHE A 239 -13.12 -20.84 -5.81
N LEU A 240 -12.41 -20.64 -6.92
CA LEU A 240 -12.34 -21.58 -8.04
C LEU A 240 -10.95 -22.16 -8.16
N ASP A 241 -10.86 -23.41 -8.62
CA ASP A 241 -9.60 -24.02 -9.01
C ASP A 241 -9.09 -23.49 -10.36
N SER A 242 -7.91 -23.95 -10.77
CA SER A 242 -7.32 -23.58 -12.07
C SER A 242 -8.11 -24.02 -13.31
N LYS A 243 -9.11 -24.90 -13.14
CA LYS A 243 -10.00 -25.37 -14.21
C LYS A 243 -11.35 -24.66 -14.20
N GLY A 244 -11.58 -23.72 -13.27
CA GLY A 244 -12.82 -22.99 -13.11
C GLY A 244 -13.91 -23.75 -12.32
N ALA A 245 -13.57 -24.84 -11.63
CA ALA A 245 -14.51 -25.51 -10.74
C ALA A 245 -14.56 -24.80 -9.38
N VAL A 246 -15.76 -24.58 -8.84
CA VAL A 246 -15.94 -23.96 -7.52
C VAL A 246 -15.48 -24.92 -6.42
N VAL A 247 -14.43 -24.54 -5.70
CA VAL A 247 -13.87 -25.27 -4.55
C VAL A 247 -14.59 -24.88 -3.26
N ARG A 248 -14.90 -23.59 -3.08
CA ARG A 248 -15.62 -23.06 -1.90
C ARG A 248 -16.51 -21.89 -2.30
N SER A 249 -17.64 -21.73 -1.63
CA SER A 249 -18.57 -20.61 -1.82
C SER A 249 -19.08 -20.11 -0.47
N TYR A 250 -19.21 -18.80 -0.33
CA TYR A 250 -19.73 -18.13 0.86
C TYR A 250 -20.80 -17.12 0.45
N SER A 251 -21.87 -17.00 1.24
CA SER A 251 -23.03 -16.15 0.91
C SER A 251 -23.52 -15.38 2.13
N ASN A 252 -24.22 -14.26 1.90
CA ASN A 252 -24.95 -13.55 2.94
C ASN A 252 -26.29 -14.20 3.32
N LYS A 253 -26.80 -15.15 2.52
CA LYS A 253 -28.06 -15.87 2.78
C LYS A 253 -27.87 -17.33 3.18
N GLU A 254 -26.72 -17.92 2.86
CA GLU A 254 -26.41 -19.32 3.14
C GLU A 254 -25.22 -19.42 4.11
N GLY A 255 -25.23 -20.43 4.99
CA GLY A 255 -24.19 -20.68 5.99
C GLY A 255 -24.50 -20.14 7.39
N ASN A 256 -23.75 -20.62 8.39
CA ASN A 256 -23.86 -20.20 9.80
C ASN A 256 -22.50 -19.72 10.33
N GLY A 257 -22.51 -18.79 11.30
CA GLY A 257 -21.29 -18.30 11.96
C GLY A 257 -20.32 -17.60 11.01
N PRO A 258 -18.98 -17.81 11.13
CA PRO A 258 -17.97 -17.09 10.34
C PRO A 258 -17.97 -17.46 8.83
N ALA A 259 -18.76 -18.46 8.43
CA ALA A 259 -18.96 -18.82 7.03
C ALA A 259 -20.11 -18.03 6.36
N ARG A 260 -20.87 -17.21 7.10
CA ARG A 260 -21.90 -16.35 6.51
C ARG A 260 -21.33 -14.95 6.29
N LEU A 261 -21.50 -14.41 5.08
CA LEU A 261 -21.07 -13.05 4.78
C LEU A 261 -21.98 -12.03 5.46
N ALA A 262 -21.39 -10.97 6.01
CA ALA A 262 -22.09 -9.79 6.51
C ALA A 262 -21.69 -8.55 5.68
N PRO A 263 -22.06 -8.51 4.39
CA PRO A 263 -21.67 -7.44 3.49
C PRO A 263 -22.25 -6.09 3.92
N LYS A 264 -21.42 -5.06 3.93
CA LYS A 264 -21.80 -3.65 4.14
C LYS A 264 -21.49 -2.82 2.91
N ALA A 265 -22.08 -1.62 2.83
CA ALA A 265 -21.64 -0.61 1.87
C ALA A 265 -20.15 -0.30 2.10
N GLY A 266 -19.42 0.01 1.02
CA GLY A 266 -17.99 0.28 1.08
C GLY A 266 -17.13 -0.98 0.97
N VAL A 267 -15.91 -0.92 1.51
CA VAL A 267 -14.93 -2.01 1.42
C VAL A 267 -15.21 -3.05 2.50
N ASN A 268 -15.16 -4.31 2.10
CA ASN A 268 -15.37 -5.50 2.90
C ASN A 268 -14.16 -6.42 2.78
N THR A 269 -13.78 -7.06 3.89
CA THR A 269 -12.64 -7.97 3.95
C THR A 269 -13.09 -9.34 4.44
N PHE A 270 -12.84 -10.36 3.64
CA PHE A 270 -13.08 -11.76 3.99
C PHE A 270 -11.74 -12.51 4.06
N ALA A 271 -11.50 -13.22 5.16
CA ALA A 271 -10.32 -14.06 5.29
C ALA A 271 -10.74 -15.52 5.12
N LEU A 272 -10.24 -16.14 4.06
CA LEU A 272 -10.39 -17.56 3.84
C LEU A 272 -9.46 -18.30 4.79
N GLY A 273 -10.03 -18.92 5.82
CA GLY A 273 -9.28 -19.77 6.74
C GLY A 273 -8.52 -20.88 5.99
N PRO A 274 -7.44 -21.41 6.60
CA PRO A 274 -6.72 -22.53 6.02
C PRO A 274 -7.70 -23.66 5.69
N ALA A 275 -7.51 -24.30 4.54
CA ALA A 275 -8.35 -25.43 4.17
C ALA A 275 -8.28 -26.50 5.29
N PRO A 276 -9.38 -27.20 5.60
CA PRO A 276 -9.28 -28.39 6.41
C PRO A 276 -8.25 -29.35 5.77
N PRO A 277 -7.52 -30.15 6.56
CA PRO A 277 -6.63 -31.16 6.01
C PRO A 277 -7.40 -32.03 5.01
N GLY A 278 -6.92 -32.11 3.76
CA GLY A 278 -7.52 -32.96 2.72
C GLY A 278 -8.20 -32.26 1.53
N ALA A 279 -8.14 -30.93 1.42
CA ALA A 279 -8.41 -30.29 0.12
C ALA A 279 -7.19 -30.51 -0.79
N ASP A 280 -7.35 -31.47 -1.70
CA ASP A 280 -6.38 -32.03 -2.66
C ASP A 280 -5.47 -33.15 -2.13
N ASP A 281 -6.05 -34.22 -1.60
CA ASP A 281 -5.42 -35.55 -1.76
C ASP A 281 -5.64 -36.00 -3.22
N VAL A 282 -4.69 -35.67 -4.10
CA VAL A 282 -4.61 -36.35 -5.40
C VAL A 282 -4.33 -37.83 -5.12
N ALA A 283 -5.28 -38.69 -5.50
CA ALA A 283 -5.16 -40.13 -5.36
C ALA A 283 -3.85 -40.64 -5.98
N GLY A 284 -2.93 -41.11 -5.13
CA GLY A 284 -1.67 -41.73 -5.58
C GLY A 284 -0.45 -41.46 -4.70
N GLY A 285 -0.54 -41.66 -3.38
CA GLY A 285 0.63 -41.63 -2.50
C GLY A 285 0.26 -41.84 -1.04
N ALA A 286 0.53 -43.04 -0.51
CA ALA A 286 0.21 -43.42 0.87
C ALA A 286 0.88 -42.49 1.92
N PRO A 287 0.25 -42.31 3.10
CA PRO A 287 0.66 -41.33 4.09
C PRO A 287 1.85 -41.86 4.90
N LEU A 288 2.97 -41.12 4.87
CA LEU A 288 4.03 -41.26 5.87
C LEU A 288 4.24 -39.91 6.54
N TRP A 289 3.80 -39.87 7.79
CA TRP A 289 4.11 -38.84 8.77
C TRP A 289 5.63 -38.65 8.84
N ARG A 290 6.14 -37.50 8.40
CA ARG A 290 7.48 -37.02 8.76
C ARG A 290 7.49 -35.49 8.97
N PRO A 291 8.18 -35.02 10.01
CA PRO A 291 8.36 -33.61 10.32
C PRO A 291 9.32 -32.96 9.31
N GLY A 292 8.99 -31.76 8.87
CA GLY A 292 9.80 -31.01 7.91
C GLY A 292 8.91 -30.39 6.84
N GLY A 293 8.96 -29.06 6.76
CA GLY A 293 8.09 -28.25 5.93
C GLY A 293 8.01 -28.69 4.49
N ARG A 294 6.82 -28.59 3.92
CA ARG A 294 6.63 -28.46 2.49
C ARG A 294 5.74 -27.26 2.21
N CYS A 295 6.30 -26.33 1.46
CA CYS A 295 5.59 -25.27 0.78
C CYS A 295 4.67 -25.88 -0.28
N THR A 296 3.38 -25.57 -0.20
CA THR A 296 2.41 -25.63 -1.29
C THR A 296 1.39 -24.53 -0.97
N ARG A 297 1.01 -23.57 -1.80
CA ARG A 297 1.38 -23.03 -3.12
C ARG A 297 0.62 -21.67 -3.15
N PRO A 298 1.09 -20.61 -3.83
CA PRO A 298 0.46 -19.29 -3.75
C PRO A 298 -0.98 -19.27 -4.29
N ALA A 299 -1.87 -18.51 -3.63
CA ALA A 299 -3.24 -18.31 -4.06
C ALA A 299 -3.36 -17.09 -5.01
N GLY A 300 -3.45 -17.38 -6.32
CA GLY A 300 -4.47 -16.89 -7.28
C GLY A 300 -4.55 -15.43 -7.76
N ASP A 301 -4.63 -15.25 -9.08
CA ASP A 301 -5.04 -14.05 -9.82
C ASP A 301 -6.55 -14.05 -10.12
N VAL A 302 -7.18 -12.86 -10.23
CA VAL A 302 -8.64 -12.72 -10.42
C VAL A 302 -8.98 -12.02 -11.74
N GLN A 303 -9.96 -12.56 -12.48
CA GLN A 303 -10.67 -11.86 -13.55
C GLN A 303 -12.20 -12.00 -13.45
N ARG A 304 -12.85 -10.84 -13.64
CA ARG A 304 -14.29 -10.53 -13.84
C ARG A 304 -15.24 -10.67 -12.64
N ALA A 305 -15.79 -9.54 -12.21
CA ALA A 305 -17.17 -9.45 -11.74
C ALA A 305 -18.10 -9.57 -12.97
N ALA A 306 -19.14 -10.39 -12.90
CA ALA A 306 -20.18 -10.45 -13.92
C ALA A 306 -21.48 -9.97 -13.29
N ASP A 307 -22.14 -9.04 -13.98
CA ASP A 307 -23.46 -8.53 -13.60
C ASP A 307 -24.50 -9.65 -13.82
N GLY A 308 -24.83 -10.38 -12.75
CA GLY A 308 -26.02 -11.21 -12.71
C GLY A 308 -27.24 -10.28 -12.64
N GLY A 309 -28.22 -10.49 -13.51
CA GLY A 309 -29.28 -9.51 -13.80
C GLY A 309 -29.92 -8.84 -12.58
N ASP A 310 -30.13 -7.52 -12.69
CA ASP A 310 -30.81 -6.51 -11.85
C ASP A 310 -30.82 -6.59 -10.31
N HIS A 311 -30.46 -7.70 -9.66
CA HIS A 311 -30.56 -7.89 -8.21
C HIS A 311 -29.44 -8.73 -7.57
N ASP A 312 -28.51 -9.34 -8.33
CA ASP A 312 -27.49 -10.24 -7.77
C ASP A 312 -26.05 -9.79 -8.08
N ALA A 313 -25.19 -9.72 -7.06
CA ALA A 313 -23.77 -9.41 -7.22
C ALA A 313 -22.92 -10.70 -7.10
N HIS A 314 -22.32 -11.12 -8.22
CA HIS A 314 -21.46 -12.31 -8.29
C HIS A 314 -19.98 -11.92 -8.37
N ALA A 315 -19.17 -12.43 -7.44
CA ALA A 315 -17.73 -12.20 -7.37
C ALA A 315 -16.97 -13.54 -7.34
N VAL A 316 -16.04 -13.71 -8.28
CA VAL A 316 -15.36 -14.98 -8.61
C VAL A 316 -13.85 -14.81 -8.39
N VAL A 317 -13.27 -15.53 -7.44
CA VAL A 317 -11.81 -15.59 -7.19
C VAL A 317 -11.24 -16.83 -7.87
N ARG A 318 -10.33 -16.68 -8.83
CA ARG A 318 -9.68 -17.80 -9.54
C ARG A 318 -8.30 -18.12 -8.95
N GLY A 319 -7.90 -19.39 -8.97
CA GLY A 319 -6.55 -19.82 -8.62
C GLY A 319 -5.75 -20.20 -9.86
N GLU A 320 -4.58 -19.60 -10.11
CA GLU A 320 -3.73 -19.94 -11.27
C GLU A 320 -2.42 -20.67 -10.91
N ALA A 321 -1.86 -21.35 -11.92
CA ALA A 321 -0.53 -21.93 -11.93
C ALA A 321 0.44 -21.01 -12.66
N GLY A 322 1.34 -20.35 -11.93
CA GLY A 322 2.32 -19.46 -12.56
C GLY A 322 3.26 -20.21 -13.51
N SER A 323 3.30 -19.78 -14.77
CA SER A 323 4.46 -19.89 -15.65
C SER A 323 5.02 -18.50 -15.93
N ALA A 324 6.34 -18.37 -15.93
CA ALA A 324 7.06 -17.12 -16.02
C ALA A 324 6.82 -16.33 -17.33
N ALA A 325 6.78 -15.00 -17.16
CA ALA A 325 7.42 -13.96 -17.98
C ALA A 325 6.61 -13.16 -19.03
N ARG A 326 6.94 -11.85 -19.00
CA ARG A 326 7.13 -10.84 -20.07
C ARG A 326 6.08 -9.73 -20.26
N ASP A 327 6.66 -8.53 -20.36
CA ASP A 327 6.09 -7.19 -20.46
C ASP A 327 5.14 -6.97 -21.63
N ALA A 328 4.17 -6.06 -21.45
CA ALA A 328 3.61 -5.26 -22.52
C ALA A 328 3.00 -3.95 -22.00
N ASP A 329 3.57 -2.86 -22.50
CA ASP A 329 3.12 -1.46 -22.47
C ASP A 329 1.67 -1.25 -22.95
N ALA A 330 0.96 -0.25 -22.40
CA ALA A 330 0.03 0.60 -23.16
C ALA A 330 -0.55 1.80 -22.35
N ALA A 331 -0.02 2.98 -22.66
CA ALA A 331 -0.63 4.29 -22.91
C ALA A 331 -1.94 4.78 -22.24
N ALA A 332 -1.81 6.03 -21.79
CA ALA A 332 -2.75 6.99 -21.18
C ALA A 332 -4.04 7.35 -21.94
N GLY A 333 -5.00 7.87 -21.16
CA GLY A 333 -6.07 8.78 -21.60
C GLY A 333 -6.88 9.29 -20.40
N GLY A 334 -6.73 10.57 -20.05
CA GLY A 334 -7.31 11.17 -18.85
C GLY A 334 -8.73 11.71 -19.01
N ALA A 335 -9.44 11.85 -17.88
CA ALA A 335 -10.38 12.95 -17.56
C ALA A 335 -11.08 12.72 -16.20
N GLY A 336 -11.16 13.78 -15.38
CA GLY A 336 -12.36 14.08 -14.58
C GLY A 336 -12.43 13.51 -13.16
N PHE A 337 -11.88 14.24 -12.19
CA PHE A 337 -11.91 13.95 -10.76
C PHE A 337 -13.30 14.04 -10.12
N GLY A 338 -13.70 13.01 -9.37
CA GLY A 338 -14.91 13.04 -8.57
C GLY A 338 -15.24 11.75 -7.82
N GLY A 339 -14.41 11.33 -6.87
CA GLY A 339 -14.75 10.23 -5.96
C GLY A 339 -13.83 10.18 -4.74
N GLN A 340 -14.39 10.24 -3.53
CA GLN A 340 -13.63 10.10 -2.28
C GLN A 340 -13.17 8.63 -2.11
N PRO A 341 -11.87 8.34 -1.99
CA PRO A 341 -11.37 7.02 -1.64
C PRO A 341 -11.56 6.70 -0.14
N ALA A 342 -11.47 5.40 0.15
CA ALA A 342 -11.97 4.70 1.32
C ALA A 342 -11.54 5.27 2.68
N ARG A 343 -12.52 5.61 3.52
CA ARG A 343 -12.37 5.97 4.94
C ARG A 343 -12.18 4.77 5.87
N ASP A 344 -12.15 3.55 5.34
CA ASP A 344 -12.22 2.30 6.12
C ASP A 344 -10.88 1.57 6.27
N ALA A 345 -9.76 2.21 5.92
CA ALA A 345 -8.43 1.65 6.16
C ALA A 345 -8.11 1.69 7.66
N HIS A 346 -7.71 0.54 8.22
CA HIS A 346 -7.28 0.40 9.60
C HIS A 346 -5.75 0.24 9.64
N TRP A 347 -5.08 1.18 10.30
CA TRP A 347 -3.70 1.12 10.77
C TRP A 347 -3.56 0.23 12.02
#